data_AF-A0AAV0TY16-F1
#
_entry.id   AF-A0AAV0TY16-F1
#
_cell.length_a   1.000
_cell.length_b   1.000
_cell.length_c   1.000
_cell.angle_alpha   90.00
_cell.angle_beta   90.00
_cell.angle_gamma   90.00
#
_symmetry.space_group_name_H-M   'P 1'
#
loop_
_entity.id
_entity.type
_entity.pdbx_description
1 polymer ?
#
loop_
_entity_poly.entity_id
_entity_poly.type
_entity_poly.pdbx_seq_one_letter_code
_entity_poly.pdbx_strand_id
1 'polypeptide(L)'
;MDITNAFDAISGYEETIVAQGEAMGIERGRELGIEEGRMLGIMKGAEIGSEVGFYQGCYLVWNHMLQHEELKNKLSGRAAKTVASLGTLLDAFELKNVVDEDMVQELLRIRAKFKLITAITGVRKRLTYSDEDIKAHKDMSF
;
A
#
# COMPACT_ATOMS: atom_id res chain seq x y z
N MET A 1 -16.56 -60.70 6.77
CA MET A 1 -15.48 -59.85 6.25
C MET A 1 -14.42 -60.80 5.73
N ASP A 2 -14.13 -60.74 4.42
CA ASP A 2 -13.12 -61.60 3.80
C ASP A 2 -11.73 -61.17 4.28
N ILE A 3 -10.93 -62.13 4.76
CA ILE A 3 -9.60 -61.88 5.34
C ILE A 3 -8.67 -61.29 4.27
N THR A 4 -8.81 -61.72 3.02
CA THR A 4 -8.01 -61.22 1.89
C THR A 4 -8.21 -59.72 1.69
N ASN A 5 -9.46 -59.25 1.71
CA ASN A 5 -9.79 -57.83 1.59
C ASN A 5 -9.20 -56.99 2.74
N ALA A 6 -9.07 -57.55 3.94
CA ALA A 6 -8.48 -56.84 5.07
C ALA A 6 -6.96 -56.67 4.91
N PHE A 7 -6.25 -57.69 4.41
CA PHE A 7 -4.82 -57.58 4.12
C PHE A 7 -4.52 -56.64 2.95
N ASP A 8 -5.35 -56.67 1.89
CA ASP A 8 -5.22 -55.74 0.76
C ASP A 8 -5.42 -54.28 1.19
N ALA A 9 -6.41 -54.03 2.06
CA ALA A 9 -6.64 -52.70 2.63
C ALA A 9 -5.47 -52.20 3.49
N ILE A 10 -4.84 -53.09 4.28
CA ILE A 10 -3.64 -52.74 5.06
C ILE A 10 -2.46 -52.43 4.14
N SER A 11 -2.28 -53.21 3.08
CA SER A 11 -1.17 -53.02 2.13
C SER A 11 -1.26 -51.69 1.38
N GLY A 12 -2.46 -51.21 1.05
CA GLY A 12 -2.68 -49.92 0.38
C GLY A 12 -2.89 -48.73 1.33
N TYR A 13 -2.80 -48.95 2.64
CA TYR A 13 -3.17 -47.92 3.62
C TYR A 13 -2.20 -46.74 3.62
N GLU A 14 -0.90 -46.99 3.44
CA GLU A 14 0.12 -45.93 3.35
C GLU A 14 -0.12 -45.02 2.15
N GLU A 15 -0.35 -45.59 0.96
CA GLU A 15 -0.67 -44.84 -0.26
C GLU A 15 -1.94 -43.99 -0.07
N THR A 16 -2.94 -44.55 0.61
CA THR A 16 -4.19 -43.83 0.93
C THR A 16 -3.93 -42.63 1.85
N ILE A 17 -3.14 -42.81 2.91
CA ILE A 17 -2.79 -41.72 3.84
C ILE A 17 -1.98 -40.63 3.13
N VAL A 18 -1.01 -41.01 2.29
CA VAL A 18 -0.20 -40.06 1.53
C VAL A 18 -1.07 -39.22 0.60
N ALA A 19 -1.95 -39.86 -0.18
CA ALA A 19 -2.86 -39.15 -1.07
C ALA A 19 -3.82 -38.22 -0.30
N GLN A 20 -4.34 -38.66 0.85
CA GLN A 20 -5.16 -37.82 1.72
C GLN A 20 -4.38 -36.63 2.29
N GLY A 21 -3.14 -36.86 2.74
CA GLY A 21 -2.25 -35.83 3.27
C GLY A 21 -1.92 -34.77 2.22
N GLU A 22 -1.62 -35.19 1.00
CA GLU A 22 -1.36 -34.28 -0.13
C GLU A 22 -2.61 -33.44 -0.44
N ALA A 23 -3.78 -34.07 -0.57
CA ALA A 23 -5.03 -33.37 -0.85
C ALA A 23 -5.38 -32.35 0.26
N MET A 24 -5.23 -32.74 1.53
CA MET A 24 -5.43 -31.83 2.67
C MET A 24 -4.42 -30.69 2.68
N GLY A 25 -3.16 -30.98 2.37
CA GLY A 25 -2.09 -29.98 2.32
C GLY A 25 -2.33 -28.94 1.24
N ILE A 26 -2.73 -29.37 0.04
CA ILE A 26 -3.07 -28.48 -1.08
C ILE A 26 -4.25 -27.58 -0.69
N GLU A 27 -5.34 -28.15 -0.18
CA GLU A 27 -6.53 -27.37 0.15
C GLU A 27 -6.25 -26.37 1.27
N ARG A 28 -5.57 -26.80 2.34
CA ARG A 28 -5.21 -25.92 3.45
C ARG A 28 -4.24 -24.81 3.02
N GLY A 29 -3.27 -25.14 2.16
CA GLY A 29 -2.35 -24.15 1.60
C GLY A 29 -3.08 -23.10 0.75
N ARG A 30 -4.07 -23.52 -0.04
CA ARG A 30 -4.92 -22.63 -0.84
C ARG A 30 -5.74 -21.69 0.04
N GLU A 31 -6.40 -22.22 1.07
CA GLU A 31 -7.20 -21.42 2.01
C GLU A 31 -6.35 -20.39 2.75
N LEU A 32 -5.19 -20.80 3.28
CA LEU A 32 -4.27 -19.92 3.98
C LEU A 32 -3.73 -18.82 3.05
N GLY A 33 -3.30 -19.18 1.84
CA GLY A 33 -2.78 -18.21 0.88
C GLY A 33 -3.81 -17.13 0.49
N ILE A 34 -5.09 -17.50 0.37
CA ILE A 34 -6.17 -16.54 0.11
C ILE A 34 -6.34 -15.58 1.29
N GLU A 35 -6.37 -16.11 2.51
CA GLU A 35 -6.59 -15.30 3.70
C GLU A 35 -5.41 -14.36 3.99
N GLU A 36 -4.18 -14.86 3.86
CA GLU A 36 -2.96 -14.06 3.99
C GLU A 36 -2.90 -12.96 2.93
N GLY A 37 -3.16 -13.29 1.67
CA GLY A 37 -3.19 -12.32 0.58
C GLY A 37 -4.24 -11.22 0.79
N ARG A 38 -5.42 -11.60 1.29
CA ARG A 38 -6.50 -10.65 1.63
C ARG A 38 -6.09 -9.73 2.77
N MET A 39 -5.54 -10.27 3.85
CA MET A 39 -5.09 -9.46 5.00
C MET A 39 -3.97 -8.49 4.60
N LEU A 40 -2.99 -8.97 3.83
CA LEU A 40 -1.89 -8.15 3.36
C LEU A 40 -2.39 -7.02 2.44
N GLY A 41 -3.29 -7.33 1.51
CA GLY A 41 -3.90 -6.35 0.62
C GLY A 41 -4.64 -5.24 1.39
N ILE A 42 -5.43 -5.60 2.41
CA ILE A 42 -6.12 -4.62 3.27
C ILE A 42 -5.12 -3.73 4.00
N MET A 43 -4.09 -4.32 4.60
CA MET A 43 -3.08 -3.59 5.36
C MET A 43 -2.32 -2.60 4.48
N LYS A 44 -1.83 -3.05 3.32
CA LYS A 44 -1.08 -2.20 2.38
C LYS A 44 -1.97 -1.15 1.70
N GLY A 45 -3.19 -1.51 1.34
CA GLY A 45 -4.16 -0.56 0.80
C GLY A 45 -4.48 0.56 1.80
N ALA A 46 -4.65 0.22 3.08
CA ALA A 46 -4.87 1.20 4.14
C ALA A 46 -3.64 2.10 4.37
N GLU A 47 -2.43 1.52 4.35
CA GLU A 47 -1.16 2.27 4.50
C GLU A 47 -1.01 3.33 3.40
N ILE A 48 -1.13 2.91 2.13
CA ILE A 48 -1.00 3.81 0.97
C ILE A 48 -2.15 4.82 0.93
N GLY A 49 -3.39 4.35 1.15
CA GLY A 49 -4.57 5.20 1.12
C GLY A 49 -4.55 6.29 2.18
N SER A 50 -4.08 5.97 3.40
CA SER A 50 -3.91 6.95 4.47
C SER A 50 -2.83 7.98 4.12
N GLU A 51 -1.73 7.56 3.51
CA GLU A 51 -0.66 8.47 3.08
C GLU A 51 -1.15 9.44 2.00
N VAL A 52 -1.77 8.91 0.95
CA VAL A 52 -2.31 9.72 -0.15
C VAL A 52 -3.42 10.65 0.37
N GLY A 53 -4.28 10.15 1.25
CA GLY A 53 -5.32 10.96 1.89
C GLY A 53 -4.77 12.13 2.72
N PHE A 54 -3.68 11.92 3.45
CA PHE A 54 -3.00 12.99 4.16
C PHE A 54 -2.44 14.07 3.21
N TYR A 55 -1.78 13.65 2.13
CA TYR A 55 -1.29 14.58 1.11
C TYR A 55 -2.42 15.34 0.42
N GLN A 56 -3.54 14.67 0.13
CA GLN A 56 -4.75 15.27 -0.40
C GLN A 56 -5.31 16.34 0.54
N GLY A 57 -5.43 16.05 1.84
CA GLY A 57 -5.89 17.03 2.83
C GLY A 57 -5.00 18.28 2.87
N CYS A 58 -3.68 18.11 2.85
CA CYS A 58 -2.74 19.23 2.80
C CYS A 58 -2.85 20.04 1.50
N TYR A 59 -2.96 19.35 0.36
CA TYR A 59 -3.18 19.97 -0.93
C TYR A 59 -4.44 20.84 -0.94
N LEU A 60 -5.57 20.34 -0.43
CA LEU A 60 -6.82 21.10 -0.37
C LEU A 60 -6.67 22.40 0.43
N VAL A 61 -5.98 22.35 1.58
CA VAL A 61 -5.70 23.55 2.38
C VAL A 61 -4.82 24.54 1.62
N TRP A 62 -3.72 24.10 1.03
CA TRP A 62 -2.85 24.98 0.25
C TRP A 62 -3.53 25.55 -0.99
N ASN A 63 -4.32 24.74 -1.69
CA ASN A 63 -5.08 25.18 -2.85
C ASN A 63 -6.11 26.26 -2.46
N HIS A 64 -6.81 26.06 -1.33
CA HIS A 64 -7.70 27.07 -0.78
C HIS A 64 -6.96 28.38 -0.46
N MET A 65 -5.80 28.31 0.20
CA MET A 65 -4.97 29.50 0.48
C MET A 65 -4.57 30.26 -0.79
N LEU A 66 -4.28 29.56 -1.90
CA LEU A 66 -3.91 30.18 -3.16
C LEU A 66 -5.07 30.89 -3.86
N GLN A 67 -6.31 30.52 -3.54
CA GLN A 67 -7.53 31.12 -4.08
C GLN A 67 -7.97 32.39 -3.34
N HIS A 68 -7.46 32.62 -2.12
CA HIS A 68 -7.79 33.79 -1.30
C HIS A 68 -6.66 34.81 -1.27
N GLU A 69 -6.91 36.02 -1.76
CA GLU A 69 -5.89 37.09 -1.90
C GLU A 69 -5.17 37.43 -0.58
N GLU A 70 -5.85 37.33 0.56
CA GLU A 70 -5.26 37.57 1.89
C GLU A 70 -4.22 36.51 2.29
N LEU A 71 -4.41 35.27 1.85
CA LEU A 71 -3.59 34.11 2.22
C LEU A 71 -2.58 33.73 1.14
N LYS A 72 -2.84 34.09 -0.11
CA LYS A 72 -2.00 33.77 -1.28
C LYS A 72 -0.56 34.24 -1.12
N ASN A 73 -0.35 35.41 -0.50
CA ASN A 73 0.98 35.96 -0.22
C ASN A 73 1.78 35.17 0.84
N LYS A 74 1.14 34.24 1.57
CA LYS A 74 1.82 33.33 2.51
C LYS A 74 2.56 32.19 1.81
N LEU A 75 2.21 31.91 0.55
CA LEU A 75 2.87 30.91 -0.28
C LEU A 75 3.70 31.61 -1.35
N SER A 76 4.99 31.27 -1.43
CA SER A 76 5.84 31.80 -2.49
C SER A 76 5.36 31.32 -3.87
N GLY A 77 5.66 32.07 -4.94
CA GLY A 77 5.31 31.65 -6.30
C GLY A 77 5.87 30.28 -6.70
N ARG A 78 7.02 29.89 -6.13
CA ARG A 78 7.59 28.54 -6.28
C ARG A 78 6.75 27.49 -5.53
N ALA A 79 6.29 27.78 -4.31
CA ALA A 79 5.41 26.90 -3.56
C ALA A 79 4.08 26.69 -4.31
N ALA A 80 3.46 27.77 -4.81
CA ALA A 80 2.21 27.72 -5.56
C ALA A 80 2.29 26.78 -6.79
N LYS A 81 3.35 26.93 -7.61
CA LYS A 81 3.59 26.03 -8.75
C LYS A 81 3.78 24.57 -8.33
N THR A 82 4.44 24.34 -7.20
CA THR A 82 4.68 22.98 -6.70
C THR A 82 3.40 22.36 -6.14
N VAL A 83 2.55 23.15 -5.47
CA VAL A 83 1.22 22.75 -4.99
C VAL A 83 0.31 22.34 -6.16
N ALA A 84 0.28 23.14 -7.24
CA ALA A 84 -0.47 22.77 -8.44
C ALA A 84 0.02 21.45 -9.06
N SER A 85 1.35 21.27 -9.15
CA SER A 85 1.94 20.01 -9.61
C SER A 85 1.65 18.82 -8.70
N LEU A 86 1.53 19.03 -7.39
CA LEU A 86 1.12 17.98 -6.45
C LEU A 86 -0.35 17.61 -6.70
N GLY A 87 -1.23 18.59 -6.91
CA GLY A 87 -2.64 18.37 -7.26
C GLY A 87 -2.80 17.48 -8.49
N THR A 88 -2.08 17.79 -9.59
CA THR A 88 -2.13 16.96 -10.81
C THR A 88 -1.69 15.52 -10.57
N LEU A 89 -0.71 15.28 -9.71
CA LEU A 89 -0.28 13.91 -9.38
C LEU A 89 -1.32 13.20 -8.52
N LEU A 90 -1.93 13.90 -7.56
CA LEU A 90 -2.96 13.33 -6.69
C LEU A 90 -4.24 13.00 -7.47
N ASP A 91 -4.65 13.86 -8.40
CA ASP A 91 -5.82 13.65 -9.25
C ASP A 91 -5.61 12.48 -10.24
N ALA A 92 -4.37 12.24 -10.65
CA ALA A 92 -4.01 11.14 -11.56
C ALA A 92 -3.73 9.81 -10.84
N PHE A 93 -3.49 9.84 -9.53
CA PHE A 93 -3.09 8.65 -8.78
C PHE A 93 -4.24 7.66 -8.66
N GLU A 94 -4.00 6.42 -9.08
CA GLU A 94 -4.97 5.33 -8.98
C GLU A 94 -4.44 4.24 -8.04
N LEU A 95 -5.18 3.98 -6.96
CA LEU A 95 -4.88 2.84 -6.09
C LEU A 95 -5.41 1.55 -6.75
N LYS A 96 -4.50 0.84 -7.42
CA LYS A 96 -4.80 -0.41 -8.10
C LYS A 96 -4.74 -1.61 -7.14
N ASN A 97 -5.45 -2.68 -7.48
CA ASN A 97 -5.36 -3.97 -6.77
C ASN A 97 -4.01 -4.68 -6.98
N VAL A 98 -3.19 -4.20 -7.91
CA VAL A 98 -1.82 -4.67 -8.16
C VAL A 98 -0.86 -3.52 -7.93
N VAL A 99 0.09 -3.72 -7.01
CA VAL A 99 1.19 -2.78 -6.77
C VAL A 99 2.24 -3.03 -7.84
N ASP A 100 2.14 -2.31 -8.96
CA ASP A 100 3.12 -2.34 -10.04
C ASP A 100 4.21 -1.26 -9.85
N GLU A 101 5.28 -1.35 -10.65
CA GLU A 101 6.38 -0.39 -10.60
C GLU A 101 5.89 1.04 -10.86
N ASP A 102 4.93 1.22 -11.75
CA ASP A 102 4.36 2.52 -12.11
C ASP A 102 3.67 3.19 -10.91
N MET A 103 2.80 2.47 -10.19
CA MET A 103 2.10 2.98 -9.01
C MET A 103 3.10 3.39 -7.92
N VAL A 104 4.17 2.59 -7.73
CA VAL A 104 5.25 2.91 -6.79
C VAL A 104 5.96 4.19 -7.20
N GLN A 105 6.28 4.36 -8.50
CA GLN A 105 6.92 5.58 -9.00
C GLN A 105 6.02 6.82 -8.84
N GLU A 106 4.71 6.70 -9.08
CA GLU A 106 3.75 7.78 -8.86
C GLU A 106 3.70 8.21 -7.39
N LEU A 107 3.62 7.24 -6.48
CA LEU A 107 3.63 7.51 -5.04
C LEU A 107 4.93 8.20 -4.59
N LEU A 108 6.08 7.76 -5.11
CA LEU A 108 7.37 8.42 -4.85
C LEU A 108 7.41 9.86 -5.37
N ARG A 109 6.79 10.14 -6.54
CA ARG A 109 6.67 11.50 -7.07
C ARG A 109 5.80 12.38 -6.17
N ILE A 110 4.67 11.87 -5.69
CA ILE A 110 3.79 12.58 -4.73
C ILE A 110 4.57 12.93 -3.46
N ARG A 111 5.24 11.94 -2.85
CA ARG A 111 6.10 12.12 -1.67
C ARG A 111 7.17 13.20 -1.89
N ALA A 112 7.84 13.17 -3.04
CA ALA A 112 8.88 14.14 -3.38
C ALA A 112 8.33 15.58 -3.50
N LYS A 113 7.17 15.75 -4.15
CA LYS A 113 6.51 17.06 -4.26
C LYS A 113 6.08 17.58 -2.89
N PHE A 114 5.50 16.73 -2.07
CA PHE A 114 5.11 17.09 -0.70
C PHE A 114 6.32 17.55 0.13
N LYS A 115 7.41 16.76 0.14
CA LYS A 115 8.68 17.10 0.82
C LYS A 115 9.28 18.42 0.34
N LEU A 116 9.11 18.74 -0.94
CA LEU A 116 9.56 20.01 -1.51
C LEU A 116 8.70 21.18 -1.03
N ILE A 117 7.37 21.04 -1.02
CA ILE A 117 6.45 22.09 -0.54
C ILE A 117 6.75 22.41 0.92
N THR A 118 6.83 21.41 1.79
CA THR A 118 7.09 21.62 3.23
C THR A 118 8.46 22.23 3.52
N ALA A 119 9.44 21.98 2.65
CA ALA A 119 10.75 22.64 2.71
C ALA A 119 10.67 24.12 2.35
N ILE A 120 9.97 24.45 1.25
CA ILE A 120 9.83 25.83 0.76
C ILE A 120 9.01 26.68 1.74
N THR A 121 7.99 26.10 2.36
CA THR A 121 7.10 26.80 3.31
C THR A 121 7.61 26.80 4.74
N GLY A 122 8.73 26.12 5.03
CA GLY A 122 9.35 26.09 6.36
C GLY A 122 8.59 25.25 7.40
N VAL A 123 7.59 24.45 6.99
CA VAL A 123 6.77 23.63 7.90
C VAL A 123 7.23 22.17 8.00
N ARG A 124 8.36 21.80 7.37
CA ARG A 124 8.86 20.42 7.32
C ARG A 124 8.87 19.68 8.66
N LYS A 125 9.23 20.32 9.77
CA LYS A 125 9.27 19.70 11.11
C LYS A 125 7.89 19.56 11.78
N ARG A 126 6.87 20.22 11.23
CA ARG A 126 5.51 20.29 11.79
C ARG A 126 4.48 19.52 10.98
N LEU A 127 4.78 19.25 9.71
CA LEU A 127 3.87 18.63 8.77
C LEU A 127 4.58 17.45 8.10
N THR A 128 4.56 16.32 8.80
CA THR A 128 5.02 15.00 8.34
C THR A 128 3.83 14.04 8.42
N TYR A 129 3.76 13.09 7.48
CA TYR A 129 2.71 12.06 7.51
C TYR A 129 2.93 11.10 8.70
N SER A 130 4.18 10.66 8.91
CA SER A 130 4.66 10.13 10.19
C SER A 130 6.21 10.20 10.22
N ASP A 131 6.79 10.37 11.41
CA ASP A 131 8.25 10.37 11.62
C ASP A 131 8.86 8.94 11.58
N GLU A 132 8.03 7.91 11.69
CA GLU A 132 8.41 6.49 11.66
C GLU A 132 8.52 5.96 10.21
N ASP A 133 7.72 6.46 9.27
CA ASP A 133 7.66 5.94 7.88
C ASP A 133 8.82 6.41 6.98
N ILE A 134 9.51 7.49 7.33
CA ILE A 134 10.76 7.88 6.65
C ILE A 134 11.83 6.78 6.76
N LYS A 135 11.80 5.99 7.85
CA LYS A 135 12.66 4.81 8.03
C LYS A 135 12.03 3.56 7.39
N ALA A 136 10.73 3.33 7.54
CA ALA A 136 10.06 2.13 7.00
C ALA A 136 10.09 2.05 5.45
N HIS A 137 10.00 3.19 4.74
CA HIS A 137 10.12 3.21 3.28
C HIS A 137 11.51 2.83 2.73
N LYS A 138 12.51 2.70 3.59
CA LYS A 138 13.85 2.19 3.22
C LYS A 138 13.97 0.67 3.41
N ASP A 139 13.16 0.09 4.28
CA ASP A 139 13.22 -1.33 4.66
C ASP A 139 12.12 -2.17 3.99
N MET A 140 11.15 -1.55 3.32
CA MET A 140 10.18 -2.23 2.47
C MET A 140 10.77 -2.47 1.07
N SER A 141 11.72 -3.39 1.00
CA SER A 141 11.97 -4.14 -0.24
C SER A 141 10.71 -4.95 -0.54
N PHE A 142 10.08 -4.68 -1.67
CA PHE A 142 9.47 -5.77 -2.43
C PHE A 142 10.59 -6.63 -3.03
#